data_AF-A0A812D7C4-F1
#
_entry.id   AF-A0A812D7C4-F1
#
_cell.length_a   1.000
_cell.length_b   1.000
_cell.length_c   1.000
_cell.angle_alpha   90.00
_cell.angle_beta   90.00
_cell.angle_gamma   90.00
#
_symmetry.space_group_name_H-M   'P 1'
#
loop_
_entity.id
_entity.type
_entity.pdbx_description
1 polymer ?
#
loop_
_entity_poly.entity_id
_entity_poly.type
_entity_poly.pdbx_seq_one_letter_code
_entity_poly.pdbx_strand_id
1 'polypeptide(L)'
;MIPEFELWVKASNIDKMSKGACPLCHQWYMVAYILAENKLASFKVITVPENCPPKILKDKSTSGLFPVVVGITGETTLGSVEDFVADESSELEAFFDSFKCPLLSMNSPGQTVALDCFIDLYRVFNLFLKSNTEKLRDKLNNVMKRIDTHLKENGTKFLDRDVLTYADCVLLPRLQHVRIAGKIYVDYEIPAENKYLYRYLLSAYATDAFRDTCPSDPVIINHYQKKAQKQGVEATLMKETTTFHIPDYIDLTFDEEEDETTQEQDDMQQLSDQIDSVVVDSTPNGDAASEHEAEANGDDTDDAASASSAPTAEELIANGDVSSNVTEDKYEGELVEIPAVVETGEMKSVRDEMPEQEGTQISENGSAVTAE
;
A
#
# COMPACT_ATOMS: atom_id res chain seq x y z
N MET A 1 7.98 -19.47 -19.91
CA MET A 1 7.78 -19.94 -18.52
C MET A 1 7.49 -18.71 -17.69
N ILE A 2 6.50 -18.75 -16.79
CA ILE A 2 6.28 -17.60 -15.88
C ILE A 2 7.48 -17.55 -14.92
N PRO A 3 8.12 -16.39 -14.68
CA PRO A 3 9.27 -16.34 -13.79
C PRO A 3 8.90 -16.72 -12.36
N GLU A 4 9.81 -17.44 -11.70
CA GLU A 4 9.67 -17.92 -10.33
C GLU A 4 10.76 -17.33 -9.45
N PHE A 5 10.41 -16.92 -8.23
CA PHE A 5 11.37 -16.42 -7.24
C PHE A 5 10.98 -16.76 -5.80
N GLU A 6 11.94 -16.69 -4.90
CA GLU A 6 11.73 -16.75 -3.45
C GLU A 6 11.80 -15.35 -2.85
N LEU A 7 10.83 -15.00 -2.00
CA LEU A 7 10.80 -13.79 -1.20
C LEU A 7 11.09 -14.12 0.26
N TRP A 8 12.27 -13.74 0.72
CA TRP A 8 12.74 -13.96 2.07
C TRP A 8 12.37 -12.77 2.94
N VAL A 9 11.58 -12.99 3.98
CA VAL A 9 11.02 -11.95 4.87
C VAL A 9 11.38 -12.21 6.32
N LYS A 10 11.37 -11.15 7.15
CA LYS A 10 11.55 -11.32 8.60
C LYS A 10 10.43 -12.16 9.19
N ALA A 11 10.78 -13.15 10.01
CA ALA A 11 9.83 -13.89 10.82
C ALA A 11 9.36 -13.08 12.03
N SER A 12 8.21 -13.47 12.58
CA SER A 12 7.68 -12.95 13.82
C SER A 12 8.66 -13.17 14.96
N ASN A 13 8.80 -12.16 15.82
CA ASN A 13 9.65 -12.28 16.99
C ASN A 13 9.01 -13.07 18.14
N ILE A 14 7.74 -13.45 18.01
CA ILE A 14 6.99 -14.23 18.99
C ILE A 14 7.22 -15.72 18.77
N ASP A 15 6.83 -16.25 17.62
CA ASP A 15 6.89 -17.69 17.30
C ASP A 15 8.12 -18.08 16.46
N LYS A 16 8.87 -17.10 15.92
CA LYS A 16 10.04 -17.28 15.04
C LYS A 16 9.74 -17.96 13.72
N MET A 17 8.47 -17.98 13.30
CA MET A 17 7.98 -18.86 12.25
C MET A 17 7.04 -18.13 11.31
N SER A 18 6.02 -17.46 11.86
CA SER A 18 5.06 -16.70 11.05
C SER A 18 5.70 -15.44 10.46
N LYS A 19 5.01 -14.79 9.54
CA LYS A 19 5.43 -13.51 8.96
C LYS A 19 5.57 -12.42 10.05
N GLY A 20 6.70 -11.74 10.04
CA GLY A 20 7.01 -10.65 10.97
C GLY A 20 6.43 -9.31 10.53
N ALA A 21 6.36 -8.36 11.47
CA ALA A 21 5.84 -7.02 11.21
C ALA A 21 6.91 -6.05 10.68
N CYS A 22 7.66 -6.43 9.64
CA CYS A 22 8.51 -5.48 8.93
C CYS A 22 7.67 -4.79 7.83
N PRO A 23 7.44 -3.46 7.88
CA PRO A 23 6.64 -2.79 6.86
C PRO A 23 7.19 -2.94 5.44
N LEU A 24 8.52 -2.96 5.30
CA LEU A 24 9.17 -3.14 3.99
C LEU A 24 8.99 -4.57 3.46
N CYS A 25 9.06 -5.59 4.32
CA CYS A 25 8.76 -6.97 3.91
C CYS A 25 7.29 -7.11 3.51
N HIS A 26 6.37 -6.51 4.26
CA HIS A 26 4.94 -6.54 3.95
C HIS A 26 4.66 -5.83 2.61
N GLN A 27 5.28 -4.67 2.36
CA GLN A 27 5.20 -3.97 1.08
C GLN A 27 5.58 -4.87 -0.09
N TRP A 28 6.77 -5.46 -0.08
CA TRP A 28 7.24 -6.29 -1.19
C TRP A 28 6.49 -7.63 -1.29
N TYR A 29 5.95 -8.14 -0.19
CA TYR A 29 5.04 -9.29 -0.22
C TYR A 29 3.73 -8.94 -0.94
N MET A 30 3.14 -7.78 -0.67
CA MET A 30 1.97 -7.31 -1.44
C MET A 30 2.29 -7.14 -2.94
N VAL A 31 3.46 -6.58 -3.27
CA VAL A 31 3.91 -6.45 -4.67
C VAL A 31 4.03 -7.82 -5.35
N ALA A 32 4.67 -8.79 -4.70
CA ALA A 32 4.77 -10.17 -5.20
C ALA A 32 3.39 -10.83 -5.36
N TYR A 33 2.48 -10.60 -4.41
CA TYR A 33 1.11 -11.10 -4.47
C TYR A 33 0.37 -10.58 -5.72
N ILE A 34 0.43 -9.27 -5.96
CA ILE A 34 -0.20 -8.64 -7.14
C ILE A 34 0.40 -9.19 -8.44
N LEU A 35 1.71 -9.45 -8.50
CA LEU A 35 2.31 -10.10 -9.67
C LEU A 35 1.74 -11.51 -9.91
N ALA A 36 1.57 -12.29 -8.84
CA ALA A 36 1.00 -13.64 -8.95
C ALA A 36 -0.48 -13.64 -9.36
N GLU A 37 -1.30 -12.75 -8.80
CA GLU A 37 -2.70 -12.57 -9.21
C GLU A 37 -2.83 -12.21 -10.70
N ASN A 38 -1.89 -11.40 -11.19
CA ASN A 38 -1.82 -11.00 -12.60
C ASN A 38 -1.09 -12.02 -13.49
N LYS A 39 -0.69 -13.17 -12.94
CA LYS A 39 0.00 -14.27 -13.65
C LYS A 39 1.31 -13.83 -14.31
N LEU A 40 1.96 -12.82 -13.74
CA LEU A 40 3.26 -12.32 -14.18
C LEU A 40 4.43 -13.01 -13.48
N ALA A 41 4.19 -13.59 -12.30
CA ALA A 41 5.19 -14.34 -11.57
C ALA A 41 4.55 -15.49 -10.76
N SER A 42 5.36 -16.45 -10.36
CA SER A 42 5.08 -17.35 -9.24
C SER A 42 6.11 -17.08 -8.16
N PHE A 43 5.75 -17.20 -6.88
CA PHE A 43 6.70 -16.98 -5.82
C PHE A 43 6.42 -17.80 -4.58
N LYS A 44 7.45 -17.97 -3.76
CA LYS A 44 7.38 -18.61 -2.45
C LYS A 44 7.89 -17.65 -1.40
N VAL A 45 7.22 -17.59 -0.25
CA VAL A 45 7.69 -16.83 0.90
C VAL A 45 8.47 -17.71 1.86
N ILE A 46 9.61 -17.19 2.32
CA ILE A 46 10.45 -17.84 3.32
C ILE A 46 10.63 -16.87 4.48
N THR A 47 10.12 -17.24 5.65
CA THR A 47 10.27 -16.45 6.87
C THR A 47 11.59 -16.77 7.56
N VAL A 48 12.28 -15.74 8.05
CA VAL A 48 13.61 -15.87 8.63
C VAL A 48 13.70 -15.16 9.98
N PRO A 49 14.07 -15.87 11.07
CA PRO A 49 14.42 -15.23 12.33
C PRO A 49 15.62 -14.31 12.13
N GLU A 50 15.45 -13.00 12.39
CA GLU A 50 16.48 -11.98 12.15
C GLU A 50 17.82 -12.27 12.85
N ASN A 51 17.76 -12.86 14.05
CA ASN A 51 18.96 -13.18 14.84
C ASN A 51 19.57 -14.54 14.48
N CYS A 52 18.95 -15.31 13.58
CA CYS A 52 19.44 -16.62 13.17
C CYS A 52 19.16 -16.88 11.67
N PRO A 53 19.72 -16.06 10.75
CA PRO A 53 19.53 -16.32 9.34
C PRO A 53 20.20 -17.64 8.92
N PRO A 54 19.52 -18.47 8.11
CA PRO A 54 20.07 -19.75 7.67
C PRO A 54 21.27 -19.53 6.75
N LYS A 55 22.20 -20.49 6.76
CA LYS A 55 23.45 -20.39 5.98
C LYS A 55 23.20 -20.14 4.49
N ILE A 56 22.18 -20.79 3.91
CA ILE A 56 21.83 -20.62 2.49
C ILE A 56 21.51 -19.16 2.13
N LEU A 57 20.87 -18.41 3.03
CA LEU A 57 20.61 -16.99 2.80
C LEU A 57 21.90 -16.17 2.95
N LYS A 58 22.71 -16.45 3.97
CA LYS A 58 24.00 -15.77 4.20
C LYS A 58 25.00 -15.96 3.06
N ASP A 59 24.95 -17.11 2.39
CA ASP A 59 25.81 -17.41 1.25
C ASP A 59 25.31 -16.68 -0.03
N LYS A 60 24.03 -16.29 -0.09
CA LYS A 60 23.41 -15.60 -1.24
C LYS A 60 23.34 -14.07 -1.08
N SER A 61 23.08 -13.60 0.13
CA SER A 61 22.87 -12.19 0.47
C SER A 61 23.87 -11.74 1.51
N THR A 62 24.48 -10.59 1.27
CA THR A 62 25.54 -10.04 2.12
C THR A 62 25.11 -8.79 2.88
N SER A 63 24.00 -8.16 2.49
CA SER A 63 23.52 -6.94 3.15
C SER A 63 23.07 -7.20 4.59
N GLY A 64 22.60 -8.41 4.90
CA GLY A 64 21.95 -8.73 6.17
C GLY A 64 20.62 -8.01 6.36
N LEU A 65 20.11 -7.38 5.31
CA LEU A 65 18.84 -6.65 5.28
C LEU A 65 17.71 -7.57 4.82
N PHE A 66 16.48 -7.10 5.02
CA PHE A 66 15.28 -7.77 4.55
C PHE A 66 14.31 -6.75 3.95
N PRO A 67 13.48 -7.14 2.97
CA PRO A 67 13.41 -8.48 2.38
C PRO A 67 14.58 -8.78 1.44
N VAL A 68 14.76 -10.06 1.11
CA VAL A 68 15.67 -10.52 0.05
C VAL A 68 14.87 -11.27 -1.00
N VAL A 69 15.16 -11.02 -2.27
CA VAL A 69 14.61 -11.78 -3.39
C VAL A 69 15.70 -12.66 -3.98
N VAL A 70 15.37 -13.91 -4.27
CA VAL A 70 16.23 -14.85 -4.98
C VAL A 70 15.45 -15.41 -6.17
N GLY A 71 15.88 -15.11 -7.40
CA GLY A 71 15.25 -15.70 -8.58
C GLY A 71 15.54 -17.19 -8.70
N ILE A 72 14.58 -17.93 -9.24
CA ILE A 72 14.63 -19.41 -9.33
C ILE A 72 14.66 -19.88 -10.77
N THR A 73 13.75 -19.37 -11.63
CA THR A 73 13.72 -19.70 -13.05
C THR A 73 12.87 -18.72 -13.85
N GLY A 74 13.03 -18.71 -15.17
CA GLY A 74 12.30 -17.84 -16.09
C GLY A 74 13.00 -16.52 -16.38
N GLU A 75 12.34 -15.68 -17.16
CA GLU A 75 12.94 -14.46 -17.73
C GLU A 75 12.01 -13.25 -17.57
N THR A 76 12.62 -12.10 -17.28
CA THR A 76 11.96 -10.79 -17.27
C THR A 76 12.57 -9.89 -18.34
N THR A 77 12.24 -8.60 -18.35
CA THR A 77 12.90 -7.66 -19.27
C THR A 77 14.39 -7.45 -18.97
N LEU A 78 14.90 -7.94 -17.83
CA LEU A 78 16.33 -7.91 -17.48
C LEU A 78 17.07 -9.19 -17.93
N GLY A 79 16.36 -10.17 -18.49
CA GLY A 79 16.90 -11.49 -18.84
C GLY A 79 16.52 -12.55 -17.81
N SER A 80 17.35 -13.60 -17.70
CA SER A 80 17.13 -14.70 -16.75
C SER A 80 17.18 -14.22 -15.30
N VAL A 81 16.28 -14.75 -14.46
CA VAL A 81 16.27 -14.45 -13.01
C VAL A 81 17.08 -15.45 -12.17
N GLU A 82 17.56 -16.57 -12.73
CA GLU A 82 18.13 -17.71 -11.98
C GLU A 82 19.31 -17.36 -11.05
N ASP A 83 20.08 -16.34 -11.41
CA ASP A 83 21.24 -15.87 -10.63
C ASP A 83 20.98 -14.52 -9.95
N PHE A 84 19.74 -14.02 -10.01
CA PHE A 84 19.41 -12.71 -9.46
C PHE A 84 19.19 -12.79 -7.95
N VAL A 85 19.91 -11.97 -7.21
CA VAL A 85 19.65 -11.69 -5.79
C VAL A 85 19.43 -10.19 -5.65
N ALA A 86 18.32 -9.82 -5.01
CA ALA A 86 18.02 -8.44 -4.64
C ALA A 86 17.99 -8.34 -3.13
N ASP A 87 18.98 -7.66 -2.54
CA ASP A 87 19.06 -7.45 -1.09
C ASP A 87 19.26 -5.97 -0.68
N GLU A 88 19.23 -5.07 -1.66
CA GLU A 88 19.18 -3.61 -1.52
C GLU A 88 17.91 -2.99 -2.14
N SER A 89 17.58 -1.74 -1.77
CA SER A 89 16.34 -1.09 -2.22
C SER A 89 16.28 -0.92 -3.74
N SER A 90 17.37 -0.46 -4.35
CA SER A 90 17.44 -0.24 -5.79
C SER A 90 17.35 -1.54 -6.59
N GLU A 91 17.91 -2.62 -6.06
CA GLU A 91 17.84 -3.95 -6.67
C GLU A 91 16.44 -4.54 -6.57
N LEU A 92 15.76 -4.40 -5.42
CA LEU A 92 14.37 -4.79 -5.27
C LEU A 92 13.48 -4.03 -6.27
N GLU A 93 13.65 -2.71 -6.36
CA GLU A 93 12.92 -1.89 -7.32
C GLU A 93 13.17 -2.33 -8.76
N ALA A 94 14.43 -2.55 -9.15
CA ALA A 94 14.80 -3.02 -10.49
C ALA A 94 14.24 -4.41 -10.79
N PHE A 95 14.29 -5.34 -9.83
CA PHE A 95 13.74 -6.68 -9.97
C PHE A 95 12.24 -6.64 -10.23
N PHE A 96 11.47 -5.96 -9.38
CA PHE A 96 10.02 -5.92 -9.51
C PHE A 96 9.56 -5.09 -10.73
N ASP A 97 10.27 -4.01 -11.09
CA ASP A 97 9.98 -3.25 -12.31
C ASP A 97 10.24 -4.05 -13.60
N SER A 98 11.12 -5.06 -13.54
CA SER A 98 11.43 -5.90 -14.70
C SER A 98 10.25 -6.76 -15.19
N PHE A 99 9.23 -6.96 -14.35
CA PHE A 99 7.99 -7.66 -14.72
C PHE A 99 7.02 -6.80 -15.54
N LYS A 100 7.25 -5.48 -15.59
CA LYS A 100 6.43 -4.51 -16.34
C LYS A 100 4.93 -4.61 -16.06
N CYS A 101 4.58 -4.86 -14.80
CA CYS A 101 3.20 -4.82 -14.33
C CYS A 101 2.71 -3.36 -14.31
N PRO A 102 1.67 -2.97 -15.06
CA PRO A 102 1.19 -1.59 -15.10
C PRO A 102 0.72 -1.06 -13.73
N LEU A 103 0.24 -1.94 -12.85
CA LEU A 103 -0.21 -1.59 -11.49
C LEU A 103 0.95 -1.27 -10.55
N LEU A 104 2.16 -1.75 -10.87
CA LEU A 104 3.34 -1.65 -10.01
C LEU A 104 4.41 -0.71 -10.59
N SER A 105 4.05 0.09 -11.59
CA SER A 105 4.94 1.06 -12.24
C SER A 105 5.24 2.25 -11.32
N MET A 106 6.33 2.13 -10.56
CA MET A 106 6.72 3.03 -9.46
C MET A 106 6.89 4.50 -9.89
N ASN A 107 7.35 4.73 -11.11
CA ASN A 107 7.71 6.05 -11.63
C ASN A 107 6.59 6.72 -12.47
N SER A 108 5.36 6.21 -12.42
CA SER A 108 4.26 6.89 -13.11
C SER A 108 3.82 8.14 -12.35
N PRO A 109 3.35 9.21 -13.04
CA PRO A 109 3.00 10.47 -12.39
C PRO A 109 2.01 10.32 -11.22
N GLY A 110 0.97 9.48 -11.38
CA GLY A 110 -0.01 9.22 -10.32
C GLY A 110 0.59 8.52 -9.09
N GLN A 111 1.55 7.61 -9.29
CA GLN A 111 2.28 6.96 -8.19
C GLN A 111 3.18 7.95 -7.44
N THR A 112 3.88 8.82 -8.16
CA THR A 112 4.72 9.86 -7.53
C THR A 112 3.88 10.79 -6.64
N VAL A 113 2.76 11.30 -7.17
CA VAL A 113 1.85 12.16 -6.39
C VAL A 113 1.33 11.41 -5.16
N ALA A 114 0.88 10.17 -5.32
CA ALA A 114 0.39 9.36 -4.21
C ALA A 114 1.45 9.15 -3.11
N LEU A 115 2.68 8.77 -3.49
CA LEU A 115 3.79 8.55 -2.56
C LEU A 115 4.17 9.84 -1.79
N ASP A 116 4.15 10.98 -2.47
CA ASP A 116 4.46 12.27 -1.88
C ASP A 116 3.47 12.66 -0.77
N CYS A 117 2.20 12.23 -0.85
CA CYS A 117 1.18 12.54 0.17
C CYS A 117 1.51 11.99 1.58
N PHE A 118 2.35 10.96 1.67
CA PHE A 118 2.66 10.28 2.94
C PHE A 118 4.16 10.02 3.17
N ILE A 119 5.04 10.67 2.42
CA ILE A 119 6.50 10.48 2.48
C ILE A 119 7.06 10.50 3.91
N ASP A 120 6.53 11.36 4.80
CA ASP A 120 7.00 11.50 6.18
C ASP A 120 6.25 10.66 7.23
N LEU A 121 5.22 9.90 6.82
CA LEU A 121 4.34 9.13 7.71
C LEU A 121 5.12 8.27 8.70
N TYR A 122 5.98 7.40 8.19
CA TYR A 122 6.64 6.39 9.02
C TYR A 122 7.63 7.05 10.00
N ARG A 123 8.35 8.08 9.56
CA ARG A 123 9.27 8.85 10.40
C ARG A 123 8.52 9.57 11.51
N VAL A 124 7.44 10.30 11.18
CA VAL A 124 6.62 11.03 12.15
C VAL A 124 6.00 10.07 13.15
N PHE A 125 5.44 8.95 12.70
CA PHE A 125 4.85 7.94 13.57
C PHE A 125 5.87 7.32 14.55
N ASN A 126 7.05 6.93 14.08
CA ASN A 126 8.09 6.37 14.95
C ASN A 126 8.58 7.39 16.00
N LEU A 127 8.71 8.66 15.63
CA LEU A 127 9.03 9.72 16.59
C LEU A 127 7.90 9.89 17.61
N PHE A 128 6.65 9.82 17.16
CA PHE A 128 5.49 9.94 18.04
C PHE A 128 5.43 8.79 19.05
N LEU A 129 5.68 7.55 18.64
CA LEU A 129 5.76 6.41 19.56
C LEU A 129 6.87 6.56 20.62
N LYS A 130 7.97 7.24 20.29
CA LYS A 130 9.12 7.45 21.21
C LYS A 130 8.91 8.58 22.21
N SER A 131 8.16 9.62 21.84
CA SER A 131 8.11 10.86 22.62
C SER A 131 6.71 11.31 23.04
N ASN A 132 5.65 10.77 22.41
CA ASN A 132 4.24 11.03 22.72
C ASN A 132 3.92 12.51 23.02
N THR A 133 4.27 13.41 22.10
CA THR A 133 4.03 14.86 22.26
C THR A 133 2.88 15.31 21.37
N GLU A 134 2.13 16.32 21.81
CA GLU A 134 1.05 16.93 21.01
C GLU A 134 1.55 17.44 19.66
N LYS A 135 2.74 18.07 19.62
CA LYS A 135 3.35 18.51 18.35
C LYS A 135 3.55 17.37 17.35
N LEU A 136 3.87 16.17 17.82
CA LEU A 136 4.02 14.98 16.96
C LEU A 136 2.67 14.37 16.59
N ARG A 137 1.69 14.41 17.51
CA ARG A 137 0.29 14.06 17.23
C ARG A 137 -0.28 14.94 16.11
N ASP A 138 -0.10 16.26 16.20
CA ASP A 138 -0.53 17.22 15.17
C ASP A 138 0.12 16.96 13.82
N LYS A 139 1.44 16.66 13.81
CA LYS A 139 2.13 16.27 12.57
C LYS A 139 1.55 14.99 11.97
N LEU A 140 1.27 13.98 12.79
CA LEU A 140 0.67 12.73 12.32
C LEU A 140 -0.75 12.97 11.78
N ASN A 141 -1.56 13.78 12.46
CA ASN A 141 -2.88 14.20 12.00
C ASN A 141 -2.82 14.94 10.66
N ASN A 142 -1.82 15.82 10.47
CA ASN A 142 -1.61 16.49 9.18
C ASN A 142 -1.27 15.52 8.05
N VAL A 143 -0.51 14.45 8.34
CA VAL A 143 -0.27 13.38 7.35
C VAL A 143 -1.57 12.62 7.04
N MET A 144 -2.37 12.24 8.06
CA MET A 144 -3.68 11.60 7.83
C MET A 144 -4.60 12.46 6.98
N LYS A 145 -4.66 13.76 7.27
CA LYS A 145 -5.45 14.73 6.50
C LYS A 145 -4.98 14.86 5.05
N ARG A 146 -3.67 14.86 4.79
CA ARG A 146 -3.12 14.89 3.43
C ARG A 146 -3.52 13.65 2.63
N ILE A 147 -3.42 12.47 3.24
CA ILE A 147 -3.85 11.21 2.61
C ILE A 147 -5.36 11.24 2.34
N ASP A 148 -6.16 11.67 3.32
CA ASP A 148 -7.62 11.78 3.18
C ASP A 148 -8.02 12.75 2.06
N THR A 149 -7.39 13.92 2.01
CA THR A 149 -7.62 14.93 0.97
C THR A 149 -7.28 14.37 -0.41
N HIS A 150 -6.13 13.70 -0.56
CA HIS A 150 -5.75 13.04 -1.81
C HIS A 150 -6.77 11.99 -2.26
N LEU A 151 -7.27 11.16 -1.33
CA LEU A 151 -8.30 10.16 -1.61
C LEU A 151 -9.65 10.79 -1.98
N LYS A 152 -10.01 11.93 -1.37
CA LYS A 152 -11.20 12.71 -1.74
C LYS A 152 -11.07 13.22 -3.17
N GLU A 153 -9.98 13.95 -3.45
CA GLU A 153 -9.75 14.63 -4.73
C GLU A 153 -9.58 13.63 -5.89
N ASN A 154 -8.90 12.52 -5.66
CA ASN A 154 -8.71 11.51 -6.69
C ASN A 154 -9.99 10.71 -6.99
N GLY A 155 -10.93 10.64 -6.04
CA GLY A 155 -12.24 10.01 -6.23
C GLY A 155 -12.23 8.49 -6.44
N THR A 156 -11.08 7.83 -6.35
CA THR A 156 -10.91 6.38 -6.59
C THR A 156 -10.96 5.55 -5.30
N LYS A 157 -11.05 4.22 -5.45
CA LYS A 157 -11.06 3.27 -4.33
C LYS A 157 -9.73 3.23 -3.57
N PHE A 158 -8.62 3.31 -4.30
CA PHE A 158 -7.26 3.30 -3.74
C PHE A 158 -6.53 4.62 -4.02
N LEU A 159 -5.22 4.69 -3.80
CA LEU A 159 -4.51 5.98 -3.91
C LEU A 159 -4.49 6.55 -5.33
N ASP A 160 -4.38 5.69 -6.34
CA ASP A 160 -4.23 6.10 -7.74
C ASP A 160 -5.44 5.70 -8.61
N ARG A 161 -6.07 4.56 -8.32
CA ARG A 161 -7.14 3.95 -9.14
C ARG A 161 -7.99 2.97 -8.34
N ASP A 162 -8.94 2.30 -9.00
CA ASP A 162 -9.87 1.37 -8.31
C ASP A 162 -9.32 -0.03 -7.99
N VAL A 163 -8.03 -0.26 -8.26
CA VAL A 163 -7.28 -1.48 -7.93
C VAL A 163 -5.99 -1.13 -7.21
N LEU A 164 -5.45 -2.05 -6.40
CA LEU A 164 -4.20 -1.85 -5.68
C LEU A 164 -3.04 -1.56 -6.64
N THR A 165 -2.19 -0.62 -6.24
CA THR A 165 -0.98 -0.20 -6.95
C THR A 165 0.23 -0.21 -6.03
N TYR A 166 1.41 0.10 -6.58
CA TYR A 166 2.65 0.16 -5.80
C TYR A 166 2.54 1.08 -4.57
N ALA A 167 2.00 2.30 -4.72
CA ALA A 167 1.85 3.26 -3.63
C ALA A 167 0.97 2.69 -2.50
N ASP A 168 -0.04 1.89 -2.82
CA ASP A 168 -0.88 1.21 -1.83
C ASP A 168 -0.08 0.16 -1.04
N CYS A 169 0.75 -0.63 -1.73
CA CYS A 169 1.68 -1.57 -1.10
C CYS A 169 2.66 -0.87 -0.15
N VAL A 170 3.01 0.39 -0.41
CA VAL A 170 3.84 1.19 0.51
C VAL A 170 3.01 1.70 1.69
N LEU A 171 1.84 2.28 1.45
CA LEU A 171 1.05 2.97 2.48
C LEU A 171 0.37 2.01 3.45
N LEU A 172 -0.28 0.96 2.96
CA LEU A 172 -1.16 0.09 3.77
C LEU A 172 -0.44 -0.60 4.94
N PRO A 173 0.77 -1.18 4.78
CA PRO A 173 1.53 -1.70 5.91
C PRO A 173 1.76 -0.65 7.00
N ARG A 174 2.07 0.59 6.62
CA ARG A 174 2.39 1.69 7.54
C ARG A 174 1.12 2.17 8.26
N LEU A 175 -0.01 2.30 7.56
CA LEU A 175 -1.29 2.64 8.19
C LEU A 175 -1.76 1.58 9.18
N GLN A 176 -1.60 0.29 8.86
CA GLN A 176 -1.96 -0.76 9.80
C GLN A 176 -1.12 -0.65 11.08
N HIS A 177 0.19 -0.40 10.95
CA HIS A 177 1.05 -0.15 12.10
C HIS A 177 0.62 1.07 12.92
N VAL A 178 0.20 2.16 12.26
CA VAL A 178 -0.36 3.34 12.94
C VAL A 178 -1.59 2.96 13.75
N ARG A 179 -2.53 2.20 13.19
CA ARG A 179 -3.76 1.78 13.91
C ARG A 179 -3.44 0.93 15.13
N ILE A 180 -2.61 -0.10 14.96
CA ILE A 180 -2.38 -1.08 16.03
C ILE A 180 -1.43 -0.54 17.09
N ALA A 181 -0.23 -0.14 16.69
CA ALA A 181 0.78 0.33 17.64
C ALA A 181 0.45 1.73 18.17
N GLY A 182 -0.17 2.61 17.37
CA GLY A 182 -0.62 3.91 17.83
C GLY A 182 -1.65 3.79 18.96
N LYS A 183 -2.64 2.92 18.81
CA LYS A 183 -3.64 2.68 19.86
C LYS A 183 -3.02 2.13 21.14
N ILE A 184 -2.14 1.13 21.03
CA ILE A 184 -1.61 0.41 22.19
C ILE A 184 -0.58 1.22 22.99
N TYR A 185 0.29 1.95 22.30
CA TYR A 185 1.43 2.62 22.94
C TYR A 185 1.18 4.08 23.31
N VAL A 186 0.36 4.80 22.54
CA VAL A 186 0.16 6.26 22.69
C VAL A 186 -1.31 6.69 22.63
N ASP A 187 -2.23 5.73 22.70
CA ASP A 187 -3.69 5.95 22.61
C ASP A 187 -4.06 6.87 21.44
N TYR A 188 -3.49 6.57 20.27
CA TYR A 188 -3.75 7.29 19.04
C TYR A 188 -4.75 6.54 18.18
N GLU A 189 -5.74 7.27 17.67
CA GLU A 189 -6.68 6.83 16.65
C GLU A 189 -6.63 7.84 15.50
N ILE A 190 -6.85 7.36 14.28
CA ILE A 190 -6.96 8.24 13.11
C ILE A 190 -8.20 9.14 13.32
N PRO A 191 -8.10 10.46 13.14
CA PRO A 191 -9.23 11.36 13.38
C PRO A 191 -10.47 10.95 12.56
N ALA A 192 -11.64 10.96 13.20
CA ALA A 192 -12.88 10.41 12.65
C ALA A 192 -13.39 11.16 11.41
N GLU A 193 -12.99 12.41 11.26
CA GLU A 193 -13.29 13.26 10.11
C GLU A 193 -12.62 12.79 8.81
N ASN A 194 -11.58 11.96 8.87
CA ASN A 194 -10.88 11.44 7.68
C ASN A 194 -11.66 10.27 7.04
N LYS A 195 -12.88 10.54 6.58
CA LYS A 195 -13.83 9.54 6.06
C LYS A 195 -13.29 8.80 4.82
N TYR A 196 -12.56 9.48 3.94
CA TYR A 196 -12.01 8.87 2.71
C TYR A 196 -10.86 7.92 3.04
N LEU A 197 -10.03 8.26 4.05
CA LEU A 197 -9.01 7.36 4.58
C LEU A 197 -9.63 6.11 5.24
N TYR A 198 -10.74 6.25 5.97
CA TYR A 198 -11.43 5.09 6.51
C TYR A 198 -12.10 4.23 5.42
N ARG A 199 -12.66 4.83 4.37
CA ARG A 199 -13.15 4.11 3.17
C ARG A 199 -12.02 3.35 2.47
N TYR A 200 -10.84 3.94 2.39
CA TYR A 200 -9.64 3.31 1.84
C TYR A 200 -9.20 2.09 2.65
N LEU A 201 -9.14 2.22 3.98
CA LEU A 201 -8.86 1.09 4.88
C LEU A 201 -9.89 -0.03 4.75
N LEU A 202 -11.18 0.31 4.69
CA LEU A 202 -12.26 -0.66 4.48
C LEU A 202 -12.07 -1.42 3.16
N SER A 203 -11.69 -0.69 2.10
CA SER A 203 -11.39 -1.27 0.79
C SER A 203 -10.20 -2.21 0.83
N ALA A 204 -9.13 -1.86 1.57
CA ALA A 204 -7.96 -2.72 1.76
C ALA A 204 -8.27 -3.97 2.59
N TYR A 205 -9.14 -3.89 3.59
CA TYR A 205 -9.57 -5.06 4.38
C TYR A 205 -10.44 -6.05 3.61
N ALA A 206 -10.86 -5.68 2.40
CA ALA A 206 -11.56 -6.54 1.46
C ALA A 206 -10.65 -7.10 0.34
N THR A 207 -9.33 -6.88 0.38
CA THR A 207 -8.38 -7.45 -0.60
C THR A 207 -7.53 -8.56 0.02
N ASP A 208 -7.40 -9.67 -0.71
CA ASP A 208 -6.62 -10.82 -0.25
C ASP A 208 -5.13 -10.49 -0.19
N ALA A 209 -4.61 -9.71 -1.15
CA ALA A 209 -3.22 -9.24 -1.16
C ALA A 209 -2.81 -8.55 0.16
N PHE A 210 -3.68 -7.75 0.77
CA PHE A 210 -3.40 -7.13 2.08
C PHE A 210 -3.66 -8.12 3.23
N ARG A 211 -4.80 -8.81 3.23
CA ARG A 211 -5.20 -9.71 4.34
C ARG A 211 -4.21 -10.85 4.56
N ASP A 212 -3.73 -11.47 3.48
CA ASP A 212 -2.87 -12.65 3.52
C ASP A 212 -1.43 -12.31 3.92
N THR A 213 -0.98 -11.11 3.56
CA THR A 213 0.39 -10.63 3.80
C THR A 213 0.53 -9.82 5.10
N CYS A 214 -0.58 -9.38 5.69
CA CYS A 214 -0.58 -8.61 6.93
C CYS A 214 -0.30 -9.47 8.17
N PRO A 215 0.69 -9.11 9.01
CA PRO A 215 0.95 -9.79 10.28
C PRO A 215 -0.19 -9.55 11.28
N SER A 216 -0.28 -10.40 12.29
CA SER A 216 -1.27 -10.22 13.36
C SER A 216 -0.97 -9.03 14.27
N ASP A 217 -2.00 -8.58 14.98
CA ASP A 217 -1.90 -7.44 15.89
C ASP A 217 -0.82 -7.68 16.96
N PRO A 218 -0.73 -8.86 17.65
CA PRO A 218 0.34 -9.12 18.61
C PRO A 218 1.75 -9.02 17.99
N VAL A 219 1.93 -9.47 16.74
CA VAL A 219 3.22 -9.38 16.05
C VAL A 219 3.61 -7.93 15.74
N ILE A 220 2.64 -7.10 15.32
CA ILE A 220 2.85 -5.65 15.16
C ILE A 220 3.19 -5.00 16.51
N ILE A 221 2.45 -5.32 17.58
CA ILE A 221 2.69 -4.77 18.91
C ILE A 221 4.09 -5.13 19.40
N ASN A 222 4.50 -6.39 19.26
CA ASN A 222 5.82 -6.88 19.64
C ASN A 222 6.94 -6.17 18.87
N HIS A 223 6.74 -5.86 17.58
CA HIS A 223 7.71 -5.12 16.76
C HIS A 223 8.09 -3.75 17.35
N TYR A 224 7.16 -3.09 18.06
CA TYR A 224 7.39 -1.77 18.66
C TYR A 224 7.72 -1.80 20.16
N GLN A 225 7.71 -2.97 20.80
CA GLN A 225 7.88 -3.10 22.26
C GLN A 225 9.15 -2.43 22.78
N LYS A 226 10.27 -2.58 22.07
CA LYS A 226 11.56 -1.94 22.41
C LYS A 226 11.75 -0.52 21.82
N LYS A 227 10.83 -0.07 20.96
CA LYS A 227 10.92 1.20 20.22
C LYS A 227 10.04 2.30 20.81
N ALA A 228 8.95 1.92 21.48
CA ALA A 228 7.99 2.87 22.05
C ALA A 228 8.41 3.35 23.45
N GLN A 229 7.91 4.53 23.85
CA GLN A 229 8.13 5.09 25.17
C GLN A 229 7.52 4.21 26.27
N LYS A 230 6.29 3.75 26.06
CA LYS A 230 5.57 2.87 26.97
C LYS A 230 6.13 1.46 26.89
N GLN A 231 6.60 0.96 28.02
CA GLN A 231 7.19 -0.38 28.18
C GLN A 231 6.20 -1.32 28.89
N GLY A 232 6.50 -2.63 28.86
CA GLY A 232 5.72 -3.65 29.60
C GLY A 232 4.44 -4.12 28.90
N VAL A 233 4.32 -3.89 27.58
CA VAL A 233 3.24 -4.49 26.78
C VAL A 233 3.62 -5.93 26.44
N GLU A 234 2.95 -6.90 27.08
CA GLU A 234 3.20 -8.34 26.90
C GLU A 234 2.46 -8.89 25.68
N ALA A 235 2.94 -8.54 24.49
CA ALA A 235 2.33 -8.97 23.23
C ALA A 235 2.27 -10.50 23.07
N THR A 236 3.24 -11.24 23.63
CA THR A 236 3.32 -12.70 23.60
C THR A 236 2.18 -13.41 24.34
N LEU A 237 1.48 -12.70 25.22
CA LEU A 237 0.33 -13.22 25.98
C LEU A 237 -1.02 -12.84 25.35
N MET A 238 -1.00 -12.03 24.27
CA MET A 238 -2.22 -11.61 23.59
C MET A 238 -2.78 -12.73 22.72
N LYS A 239 -4.11 -12.76 22.58
CA LYS A 239 -4.77 -13.64 21.62
C LYS A 239 -4.36 -13.24 20.21
N GLU A 240 -4.12 -14.23 19.35
CA GLU A 240 -3.89 -14.02 17.93
C GLU A 240 -5.13 -13.39 17.27
N THR A 241 -5.02 -12.14 16.84
CA THR A 241 -6.08 -11.38 16.16
C THR A 241 -5.50 -10.54 15.04
N THR A 242 -6.34 -10.19 14.06
CA THR A 242 -6.04 -9.24 13.00
C THR A 242 -7.15 -8.20 12.92
N THR A 243 -6.84 -6.95 13.21
CA THR A 243 -7.83 -5.87 13.19
C THR A 243 -8.08 -5.38 11.76
N PHE A 244 -9.12 -5.94 11.14
CA PHE A 244 -9.59 -5.61 9.77
C PHE A 244 -11.04 -5.08 9.77
N HIS A 245 -11.36 -4.23 10.74
CA HIS A 245 -12.65 -3.55 10.81
C HIS A 245 -12.45 -2.05 11.03
N ILE A 246 -13.43 -1.28 10.57
CA ILE A 246 -13.54 0.15 10.87
C ILE A 246 -14.30 0.28 12.20
N PRO A 247 -13.92 1.21 13.11
CA PRO A 247 -14.68 1.42 14.34
C PRO A 247 -16.12 1.85 14.05
N ASP A 248 -17.09 1.29 14.76
CA ASP A 248 -18.53 1.49 14.51
C ASP A 248 -18.99 2.96 14.63
N TYR A 249 -18.21 3.81 15.31
CA TYR A 249 -18.50 5.23 15.46
C TYR A 249 -18.10 6.07 14.24
N ILE A 250 -17.38 5.49 13.27
CA ILE A 250 -17.00 6.17 12.03
C ILE A 250 -18.17 6.16 11.07
N ASP A 251 -18.67 7.34 10.77
CA ASP A 251 -19.72 7.55 9.77
C ASP A 251 -19.11 7.61 8.36
N LEU A 252 -19.40 6.59 7.55
CA LEU A 252 -18.98 6.50 6.14
C LEU A 252 -20.09 6.93 5.16
N THR A 253 -21.05 7.73 5.61
CA THR A 253 -21.95 8.43 4.68
C THR A 253 -21.22 9.60 4.04
N PHE A 254 -21.38 9.71 2.72
CA PHE A 254 -20.86 10.80 1.90
C PHE A 254 -22.08 11.56 1.37
N ASP A 255 -22.14 12.86 1.65
CA ASP A 255 -23.17 13.71 1.07
C ASP A 255 -22.93 13.78 -0.44
N GLU A 256 -23.98 13.56 -1.24
CA GLU A 256 -23.92 13.85 -2.67
C GLU A 256 -23.75 15.37 -2.81
N GLU A 257 -22.57 15.83 -3.23
CA GLU A 257 -22.37 17.27 -3.52
C GLU A 257 -23.34 17.64 -4.64
N GLU A 258 -24.28 18.57 -4.36
CA GLU A 258 -25.15 19.17 -5.38
C GLU A 258 -24.24 19.82 -6.44
N ASP A 259 -24.34 19.33 -7.67
CA ASP A 259 -23.50 19.75 -8.80
C ASP A 259 -23.75 21.25 -9.12
N GLU A 260 -22.94 22.15 -8.52
CA GLU A 260 -22.98 23.60 -8.79
C GLU A 260 -22.71 23.92 -10.27
N THR A 261 -22.25 22.95 -11.06
CA THR A 261 -22.07 23.05 -12.52
C THR A 261 -23.38 23.28 -13.29
N THR A 262 -24.52 22.89 -12.71
CA THR A 262 -25.84 23.12 -13.34
C THR A 262 -26.27 24.59 -13.25
N GLN A 263 -25.85 25.31 -12.20
CA GLN A 263 -26.26 26.69 -11.96
C GLN A 263 -25.52 27.67 -12.90
N GLU A 264 -24.21 27.47 -13.14
CA GLU A 264 -23.44 28.31 -14.07
C GLU A 264 -23.82 28.07 -15.55
N GLN A 265 -24.23 26.85 -15.90
CA GLN A 265 -24.72 26.53 -17.25
C GLN A 265 -26.11 27.13 -17.53
N ASP A 266 -27.02 27.07 -16.55
CA ASP A 266 -28.34 27.72 -16.67
C ASP A 266 -28.22 29.25 -16.71
N ASP A 267 -27.28 29.85 -15.96
CA ASP A 267 -27.05 31.29 -15.97
C ASP A 267 -26.42 31.76 -17.30
N MET A 268 -25.50 30.98 -17.88
CA MET A 268 -24.95 31.26 -19.23
C MET A 268 -25.99 31.09 -20.34
N GLN A 269 -26.87 30.09 -20.23
CA GLN A 269 -27.93 29.86 -21.21
C GLN A 269 -28.96 31.01 -21.16
N GLN A 270 -29.35 31.46 -19.96
CA GLN A 270 -30.23 32.62 -19.77
C GLN A 270 -29.62 33.94 -20.27
N LEU A 271 -28.29 34.08 -20.24
CA LEU A 271 -27.60 35.23 -20.80
C LEU A 271 -27.56 35.18 -22.33
N SER A 272 -27.41 33.99 -22.92
CA SER A 272 -27.42 33.79 -24.38
C SER A 272 -28.79 34.08 -25.00
N ASP A 273 -29.88 33.64 -24.35
CA ASP A 273 -31.25 33.87 -24.80
C ASP A 273 -31.65 35.36 -24.73
N GLN A 274 -31.01 36.14 -23.87
CA GLN A 274 -31.20 37.60 -23.81
C GLN A 274 -30.48 38.34 -24.94
N ILE A 275 -29.35 37.82 -25.42
CA ILE A 275 -28.54 38.45 -26.48
C ILE A 275 -29.18 38.27 -27.85
N ASP A 276 -29.78 37.11 -28.13
CA ASP A 276 -30.46 36.82 -29.41
C ASP A 276 -31.74 37.63 -29.64
N SER A 277 -32.25 38.31 -28.60
CA SER A 277 -33.42 39.19 -28.72
C SER A 277 -33.10 40.60 -29.24
N VAL A 278 -31.82 40.99 -29.38
CA VAL A 278 -31.43 42.39 -29.61
C VAL A 278 -30.84 42.69 -30.99
N VAL A 279 -30.47 41.70 -31.82
CA VAL A 279 -29.80 41.97 -33.10
C VAL A 279 -30.76 41.83 -34.29
N VAL A 280 -31.37 42.95 -34.69
CA VAL A 280 -31.97 43.11 -36.02
C VAL A 280 -31.26 44.25 -36.75
N ASP A 281 -30.84 43.92 -37.97
CA ASP A 281 -30.52 44.78 -39.12
C ASP A 281 -29.09 45.34 -39.26
N SER A 282 -28.34 44.80 -40.22
CA SER A 282 -27.81 45.52 -41.41
C SER A 282 -26.59 44.80 -42.01
N THR A 283 -26.70 44.39 -43.28
CA THR A 283 -25.61 43.86 -44.14
C THR A 283 -24.94 45.01 -44.97
N PRO A 284 -24.04 44.76 -45.95
CA PRO A 284 -22.57 44.69 -45.79
C PRO A 284 -21.78 45.57 -46.82
N ASN A 285 -20.46 45.69 -46.64
CA ASN A 285 -19.43 46.01 -47.67
C ASN A 285 -18.07 46.06 -46.93
N GLY A 286 -16.90 45.68 -47.42
CA GLY A 286 -16.40 45.36 -48.76
C GLY A 286 -14.89 45.70 -48.74
N ASP A 287 -14.07 44.79 -49.28
CA ASP A 287 -12.72 44.95 -49.85
C ASP A 287 -11.44 45.29 -49.04
N ALA A 288 -10.47 44.38 -49.27
CA ALA A 288 -9.07 44.57 -49.72
C ALA A 288 -7.93 44.97 -48.74
N ALA A 289 -7.04 43.97 -48.56
CA ALA A 289 -5.57 43.98 -48.72
C ALA A 289 -4.71 45.13 -48.15
N SER A 290 -3.71 44.76 -47.34
CA SER A 290 -2.28 44.86 -47.72
C SER A 290 -1.35 44.34 -46.62
N GLU A 291 -0.26 43.72 -47.06
CA GLU A 291 0.90 43.24 -46.32
C GLU A 291 1.61 44.35 -45.52
N HIS A 292 2.20 43.99 -44.38
CA HIS A 292 3.48 44.57 -43.97
C HIS A 292 4.23 43.65 -42.99
N GLU A 293 5.42 43.24 -43.42
CA GLU A 293 6.47 42.64 -42.61
C GLU A 293 6.97 43.64 -41.55
N ALA A 294 7.28 43.14 -40.34
CA ALA A 294 8.17 43.83 -39.41
C ALA A 294 8.96 42.81 -38.57
N GLU A 295 10.26 43.05 -38.58
CA GLU A 295 11.39 42.30 -38.03
C GLU A 295 11.29 42.00 -36.52
N ALA A 296 11.68 40.79 -36.16
CA ALA A 296 11.94 40.39 -34.78
C ALA A 296 13.36 40.76 -34.38
N ASN A 297 13.51 41.64 -33.39
CA ASN A 297 14.73 41.82 -32.63
C ASN A 297 14.62 41.00 -31.35
N GLY A 298 15.67 40.21 -31.10
CA GLY A 298 15.79 39.37 -29.93
C GLY A 298 16.00 40.15 -28.64
N ASP A 299 15.61 39.51 -27.54
CA ASP A 299 16.19 39.77 -26.23
C ASP A 299 16.32 38.43 -25.50
N ASP A 300 17.55 38.14 -25.11
CA ASP A 300 17.97 36.97 -24.35
C ASP A 300 17.52 37.14 -22.89
N THR A 301 16.78 36.18 -22.36
CA THR A 301 16.77 35.94 -20.91
C THR A 301 16.95 34.45 -20.64
N ASP A 302 18.16 34.13 -20.18
CA ASP A 302 18.51 32.88 -19.52
C ASP A 302 17.65 32.71 -18.26
N ASP A 303 16.88 31.63 -18.18
CA ASP A 303 16.42 31.11 -16.90
C ASP A 303 16.67 29.60 -16.82
N ALA A 304 17.50 29.26 -15.84
CA ALA A 304 18.01 27.94 -15.57
C ALA A 304 16.91 27.02 -15.01
N ALA A 305 16.58 25.98 -15.76
CA ALA A 305 15.81 24.85 -15.26
C ALA A 305 16.66 24.04 -14.27
N SER A 306 16.44 24.22 -12.96
CA SER A 306 16.85 23.23 -11.96
C SER A 306 15.82 22.11 -11.90
N ALA A 307 16.13 20.99 -12.54
CA ALA A 307 15.40 19.75 -12.35
C ALA A 307 15.56 19.30 -10.90
N SER A 308 14.47 19.36 -10.13
CA SER A 308 14.37 18.76 -8.80
C SER A 308 14.11 17.27 -8.97
N SER A 309 15.14 16.45 -8.74
CA SER A 309 15.05 14.99 -8.69
C SER A 309 14.14 14.53 -7.54
N ALA A 310 13.24 13.60 -7.82
CA ALA A 310 12.45 12.91 -6.79
C ALA A 310 13.38 12.15 -5.80
N PRO A 311 13.05 12.11 -4.50
CA PRO A 311 13.89 11.46 -3.50
C PRO A 311 13.83 9.93 -3.63
N THR A 312 14.96 9.26 -3.45
CA THR A 312 15.07 7.79 -3.44
C THR A 312 14.66 7.20 -2.08
N ALA A 313 14.24 5.93 -2.08
CA ALA A 313 13.79 5.19 -0.89
C ALA A 313 14.80 5.15 0.28
N GLU A 314 16.08 5.44 0.02
CA GLU A 314 17.14 5.54 1.03
C GLU A 314 16.93 6.70 2.02
N GLU A 315 16.32 7.81 1.60
CA GLU A 315 16.05 8.96 2.47
C GLU A 315 14.97 8.67 3.53
N LEU A 316 14.21 7.57 3.37
CA LEU A 316 13.20 7.12 4.33
C LEU A 316 13.74 6.17 5.41
N ILE A 317 14.97 5.67 5.27
CA ILE A 317 15.53 4.60 6.12
C ILE A 317 16.66 5.10 7.03
N ALA A 318 17.33 6.19 6.68
CA ALA A 318 18.45 6.73 7.46
C ALA A 318 17.98 7.55 8.67
N ASN A 319 17.45 6.91 9.73
CA ASN A 319 17.47 7.42 11.12
C ASN A 319 16.90 6.35 12.08
N GLY A 320 17.63 5.25 12.26
CA GLY A 320 17.23 4.16 13.14
C GLY A 320 18.35 3.40 13.83
N ASP A 321 19.62 3.71 13.56
CA ASP A 321 20.74 2.95 14.09
C ASP A 321 21.41 3.69 15.26
N VAL A 322 21.12 3.24 16.47
CA VAL A 322 21.92 3.55 17.65
C VAL A 322 22.51 2.24 18.13
N SER A 323 23.80 2.09 17.85
CA SER A 323 24.72 1.14 18.45
C SER A 323 24.48 1.03 19.97
N SER A 324 24.22 -0.19 20.43
CA SER A 324 24.37 -0.55 21.84
C SER A 324 25.40 -1.66 21.95
N ASN A 325 26.62 -1.28 22.36
CA ASN A 325 27.61 -2.17 22.92
C ASN A 325 27.00 -2.97 24.08
N VAL A 326 26.99 -4.29 23.99
CA VAL A 326 26.81 -5.18 25.14
C VAL A 326 27.87 -6.27 25.09
N THR A 327 28.57 -6.37 26.21
CA THR A 327 29.68 -7.26 26.53
C THR A 327 29.31 -8.74 26.40
N GLU A 328 30.25 -9.53 25.89
CA GLU A 328 30.20 -10.99 25.83
C GLU A 328 30.10 -11.60 27.24
N ASP A 329 28.99 -12.29 27.52
CA ASP A 329 28.96 -13.33 28.54
C ASP A 329 28.71 -14.68 27.85
N LYS A 330 29.71 -15.57 27.96
CA LYS A 330 29.69 -16.93 27.45
C LYS A 330 28.61 -17.75 28.16
N TYR A 331 27.63 -18.22 27.40
CA TYR A 331 26.84 -19.40 27.76
C TYR A 331 27.08 -20.46 26.69
N GLU A 332 27.85 -21.48 27.07
CA GLU A 332 27.94 -22.75 26.33
C GLU A 332 26.65 -23.54 26.61
N GLY A 333 25.73 -23.53 25.65
CA GLY A 333 24.51 -24.32 25.65
C GLY A 333 24.36 -25.01 24.29
N GLU A 334 24.16 -26.31 24.34
CA GLU A 334 24.09 -27.26 23.23
C GLU A 334 23.16 -26.81 22.08
N LEU A 335 23.69 -26.73 20.85
CA LEU A 335 22.97 -26.36 19.63
C LEU A 335 21.95 -27.45 19.28
N VAL A 336 20.68 -27.20 19.55
CA VAL A 336 19.57 -27.96 18.94
C VAL A 336 19.26 -27.29 17.60
N GLU A 337 19.55 -27.98 16.50
CA GLU A 337 19.13 -27.56 15.15
C GLU A 337 17.59 -27.49 15.11
N ILE A 338 17.04 -26.28 14.97
CA ILE A 338 15.62 -26.08 14.71
C ILE A 338 15.46 -25.99 13.18
N PRO A 339 14.71 -26.91 12.55
CA PRO A 339 14.55 -26.91 11.10
C PRO A 339 13.77 -25.67 10.65
N ALA A 340 14.23 -25.06 9.54
CA ALA A 340 13.47 -24.02 8.84
C ALA A 340 12.11 -24.59 8.42
N VAL A 341 11.02 -23.96 8.85
CA VAL A 341 9.70 -24.35 8.37
C VAL A 341 9.40 -23.62 7.09
N VAL A 342 9.25 -24.43 6.05
CA VAL A 342 8.72 -24.02 4.77
C VAL A 342 7.21 -23.98 4.91
N GLU A 343 6.61 -22.79 4.99
CA GLU A 343 5.22 -22.63 4.58
C GLU A 343 5.18 -22.72 3.05
N THR A 344 4.98 -23.93 2.51
CA THR A 344 4.55 -24.06 1.12
C THR A 344 3.09 -23.62 1.06
N GLY A 345 2.87 -22.33 0.82
CA GLY A 345 1.59 -21.87 0.30
C GLY A 345 1.42 -22.37 -1.12
N GLU A 346 1.04 -23.63 -1.31
CA GLU A 346 0.39 -24.02 -2.56
C GLU A 346 -0.90 -23.21 -2.65
N MET A 347 -0.95 -22.26 -3.59
CA MET A 347 -2.22 -21.63 -3.97
C MET A 347 -3.15 -22.74 -4.47
N LYS A 348 -4.16 -23.09 -3.66
CA LYS A 348 -5.26 -23.91 -4.14
C LYS A 348 -5.94 -23.15 -5.28
N SER A 349 -5.81 -23.70 -6.48
CA SER A 349 -6.60 -23.28 -7.64
C SER A 349 -8.07 -23.40 -7.27
N VAL A 350 -8.75 -22.28 -7.05
CA VAL A 350 -10.21 -22.25 -6.92
C VAL A 350 -10.79 -22.37 -8.33
N ARG A 351 -11.04 -23.61 -8.75
CA ARG A 351 -12.00 -23.93 -9.81
C ARG A 351 -12.83 -25.15 -9.41
N ASP A 352 -14.14 -24.92 -9.52
CA ASP A 352 -15.24 -25.87 -9.58
C ASP A 352 -15.61 -26.66 -8.31
N GLU A 353 -16.36 -26.01 -7.39
CA GLU A 353 -17.51 -26.64 -6.73
C GLU A 353 -18.59 -25.57 -6.46
N MET A 354 -19.49 -25.36 -7.43
CA MET A 354 -20.81 -24.81 -7.14
C MET A 354 -21.67 -25.94 -6.57
N PRO A 355 -22.29 -25.82 -5.40
CA PRO A 355 -23.28 -26.79 -4.97
C PRO A 355 -24.58 -26.53 -5.74
N GLU A 356 -24.99 -27.52 -6.53
CA GLU A 356 -26.32 -27.60 -7.13
C GLU A 356 -27.37 -27.49 -6.03
N GLN A 357 -28.27 -26.52 -6.17
CA GLN A 357 -29.45 -26.40 -5.33
C GLN A 357 -30.42 -27.53 -5.68
N GLU A 358 -30.53 -28.54 -4.81
CA GLU A 358 -31.64 -29.49 -4.88
C GLU A 358 -32.95 -28.76 -4.58
N GLY A 359 -33.78 -28.63 -5.63
CA GLY A 359 -35.10 -28.06 -5.57
C GLY A 359 -36.02 -28.87 -4.65
N THR A 360 -36.53 -28.23 -3.62
CA THR A 360 -37.64 -28.76 -2.81
C THR A 360 -38.91 -28.70 -3.66
N GLN A 361 -39.33 -29.85 -4.21
CA GLN A 361 -40.66 -30.00 -4.79
C GLN A 361 -41.71 -29.96 -3.69
N ILE A 362 -42.56 -28.94 -3.75
CA ILE A 362 -43.81 -28.85 -2.99
C ILE A 362 -44.84 -29.67 -3.76
N SER A 363 -45.26 -30.81 -3.21
CA SER A 363 -46.42 -31.57 -3.71
C SER A 363 -47.66 -31.22 -2.90
N GLU A 364 -48.61 -30.54 -3.52
CA GLU A 364 -49.98 -30.44 -3.05
C GLU A 364 -50.85 -31.61 -3.57
N ASN A 365 -51.82 -31.97 -2.72
CA ASN A 365 -53.12 -32.62 -2.97
C ASN A 365 -53.25 -34.15 -2.94
N GLY A 366 -54.17 -34.60 -2.06
CA GLY A 366 -55.01 -35.77 -2.33
C GLY A 366 -55.55 -36.53 -1.11
N SER A 367 -56.70 -36.10 -0.57
CA SER A 367 -57.55 -36.84 0.38
C SER A 367 -57.95 -38.26 -0.07
N ALA A 368 -58.05 -39.22 0.87
CA ALA A 368 -59.21 -40.11 1.11
C ALA A 368 -58.89 -41.21 2.16
N VAL A 369 -59.53 -41.24 3.34
CA VAL A 369 -60.72 -42.04 3.79
C VAL A 369 -60.46 -43.53 4.12
N THR A 370 -61.05 -43.97 5.26
CA THR A 370 -61.34 -45.33 5.80
C THR A 370 -60.20 -46.02 6.60
N ALA A 371 -60.28 -46.19 7.92
CA ALA A 371 -61.18 -47.01 8.76
C ALA A 371 -60.72 -48.47 8.89
N GLU A 372 -60.03 -48.79 10.00
CA GLU A 372 -60.37 -49.77 11.04
C GLU A 372 -59.37 -49.70 12.20
#